data_AF-A0A379TB57-F1
#
_entry.id   AF-A0A379TB57-F1
#
_cell.length_a   1.000
_cell.length_b   1.000
_cell.length_c   1.000
_cell.angle_alpha   90.00
_cell.angle_beta   90.00
_cell.angle_gamma   90.00
#
_symmetry.space_group_name_H-M   'P 1'
#
loop_
_entity.id
_entity.type
_entity.pdbx_description
1 polymer ?
#
loop_
_entity_poly.entity_id
_entity_poly.type
_entity_poly.pdbx_seq_one_letter_code
_entity_poly.pdbx_strand_id
1 'polypeptide(L)'
;MSNKPFFYQDPFPLKKDDTEYYLLTSEHVSVAEFEGQEILKVAPEALTLLARQAFHDASFMLRPAHQQQVADILRDPQASENDKYVALQFLRNSDIAAKGVLPTCQDTGTAIIVGKKGQRVWTGGGDEAALARGVYNTYIEDNLRYSQNAALDMYKEVNTGTNLPAQIDLYSVDGDEYKFLCIAKGGGSANKTYLYQETKALLTPGKLKKLSRR
;
A
#
# COMPACT_ATOMS: atom_id res chain seq x y z
N MET A 1 -0.59 15.87 43.01
CA MET A 1 -0.94 14.75 42.11
C MET A 1 -1.91 15.28 41.06
N SER A 2 -1.93 14.72 39.84
CA SER A 2 -2.90 15.14 38.81
C SER A 2 -4.32 14.72 39.23
N ASN A 3 -5.29 15.62 39.12
CA ASN A 3 -6.70 15.37 39.47
C ASN A 3 -7.54 14.88 38.28
N LYS A 4 -6.92 14.47 37.17
CA LYS A 4 -7.64 14.04 35.96
C LYS A 4 -7.91 12.52 36.00
N PRO A 5 -9.12 12.07 35.66
CA PRO A 5 -9.41 10.64 35.51
C PRO A 5 -8.64 10.06 34.31
N PHE A 6 -8.39 8.75 34.33
CA PHE A 6 -7.81 8.05 33.18
C PHE A 6 -8.78 8.10 31.99
N PHE A 7 -8.24 8.43 30.82
CA PHE A 7 -8.95 8.39 29.55
C PHE A 7 -7.96 7.94 28.47
N TYR A 8 -8.24 6.79 27.86
CA TYR A 8 -7.49 6.33 26.70
C TYR A 8 -8.05 7.00 25.44
N GLN A 9 -7.16 7.53 24.61
CA GLN A 9 -7.47 8.10 23.31
C GLN A 9 -6.55 7.43 22.28
N ASP A 10 -7.15 6.85 21.25
CA ASP A 10 -6.39 6.40 20.09
C ASP A 10 -5.65 7.62 19.47
N PRO A 11 -4.32 7.57 19.29
CA PRO A 11 -3.56 8.65 18.68
C PRO A 11 -3.91 8.89 17.20
N PHE A 12 -4.51 7.91 16.51
CA PHE A 12 -4.82 7.97 15.08
C PHE A 12 -6.28 7.56 14.80
N PRO A 13 -7.27 8.35 15.27
CA PRO A 13 -8.67 8.06 15.00
C PRO A 13 -8.93 8.12 13.49
N LEU A 14 -9.48 7.03 12.95
CA LEU A 14 -9.80 6.92 11.53
C LEU A 14 -11.22 7.44 11.27
N LYS A 15 -11.41 8.07 10.11
CA LYS A 15 -12.75 8.31 9.57
C LYS A 15 -13.39 7.00 9.11
N LYS A 16 -14.69 7.04 8.84
CA LYS A 16 -15.41 5.92 8.20
C LYS A 16 -14.71 5.52 6.90
N ASP A 17 -14.60 4.22 6.68
CA ASP A 17 -14.13 3.67 5.41
C ASP A 17 -15.28 3.64 4.40
N ASP A 18 -15.11 4.39 3.33
CA ASP A 18 -16.05 4.48 2.20
C ASP A 18 -15.45 3.84 0.94
N THR A 19 -14.39 3.03 1.09
CA THR A 19 -13.76 2.29 -0.01
C THR A 19 -14.68 1.19 -0.49
N GLU A 20 -14.86 1.08 -1.81
CA GLU A 20 -15.56 -0.05 -2.43
C GLU A 20 -14.65 -1.27 -2.50
N TYR A 21 -15.17 -2.42 -2.05
CA TYR A 21 -14.48 -3.70 -2.08
C TYR A 21 -15.21 -4.66 -3.00
N TYR A 22 -14.46 -5.53 -3.68
CA TYR A 22 -15.01 -6.67 -4.40
C TYR A 22 -14.58 -7.97 -3.71
N LEU A 23 -15.43 -8.98 -3.78
CA LEU A 23 -15.12 -10.31 -3.24
C LEU A 23 -14.18 -11.04 -4.20
N LEU A 24 -12.96 -11.33 -3.74
CA LEU A 24 -11.98 -12.12 -4.51
C LEU A 24 -12.30 -13.62 -4.45
N THR A 25 -12.56 -14.14 -3.25
CA THR A 25 -12.97 -15.54 -3.02
C THR A 25 -13.65 -15.66 -1.66
N SER A 26 -14.49 -16.69 -1.49
CA SER A 26 -15.00 -17.15 -0.20
C SER A 26 -14.32 -18.43 0.28
N GLU A 27 -13.34 -18.94 -0.47
CA GLU A 27 -12.52 -20.10 -0.09
C GLU A 27 -11.46 -19.71 0.93
N HIS A 28 -10.82 -20.72 1.55
CA HIS A 28 -9.71 -20.56 2.50
C HIS A 28 -10.04 -19.83 3.81
N VAL A 29 -11.32 -19.53 4.06
CA VAL A 29 -11.81 -18.95 5.31
C VAL A 29 -12.87 -19.86 5.93
N SER A 30 -12.89 -19.91 7.26
CA SER A 30 -13.91 -20.62 8.03
C SER A 30 -14.05 -19.98 9.41
N VAL A 31 -15.18 -20.22 10.07
CA VAL A 31 -15.40 -19.80 11.45
C VAL A 31 -15.41 -21.03 12.33
N ALA A 32 -14.75 -20.93 13.49
CA ALA A 32 -14.78 -21.92 14.55
C ALA A 32 -15.06 -21.23 15.89
N GLU A 33 -15.42 -22.01 16.91
CA GLU A 33 -15.60 -21.49 18.27
C GLU A 33 -14.42 -21.93 19.15
N PHE A 34 -13.90 -21.00 19.96
CA PHE A 34 -12.89 -21.29 20.98
C PHE A 34 -13.22 -20.47 22.24
N GLU A 35 -13.38 -21.15 23.37
CA GLU A 35 -13.75 -20.54 24.65
C GLU A 35 -14.96 -19.60 24.57
N GLY A 36 -15.99 -19.97 23.79
CA GLY A 36 -17.20 -19.17 23.60
C GLY A 36 -17.02 -17.92 22.72
N GLN A 37 -15.92 -17.81 21.99
CA GLN A 37 -15.66 -16.74 21.01
C GLN A 37 -15.60 -17.31 19.60
N GLU A 38 -16.19 -16.59 18.64
CA GLU A 38 -16.01 -16.89 17.22
C GLU A 38 -14.59 -16.51 16.77
N ILE A 39 -13.90 -17.46 16.15
CA ILE A 39 -12.55 -17.34 15.62
C ILE A 39 -12.61 -17.46 14.10
N LEU A 40 -12.15 -16.43 13.42
CA LEU A 40 -11.94 -16.46 11.98
C LEU A 40 -10.65 -17.23 11.68
N LYS A 41 -10.77 -18.40 11.06
CA LYS A 41 -9.63 -19.18 10.57
C LYS A 41 -9.36 -18.82 9.12
N VAL A 42 -8.14 -18.38 8.83
CA VAL A 42 -7.68 -17.97 7.50
C VAL A 42 -6.52 -18.86 7.08
N ALA A 43 -6.67 -19.63 6.00
CA ALA A 43 -5.58 -20.46 5.51
C ALA A 43 -4.49 -19.59 4.82
N PRO A 44 -3.20 -19.99 4.85
CA PRO A 44 -2.12 -19.23 4.20
C PRO A 44 -2.34 -18.95 2.71
N GLU A 45 -3.07 -19.82 2.02
CA GLU A 45 -3.46 -19.67 0.61
C GLU A 45 -4.28 -18.40 0.38
N ALA A 46 -5.13 -18.01 1.35
CA ALA A 46 -5.90 -16.77 1.28
C ALA A 46 -4.98 -15.54 1.24
N LEU A 47 -3.93 -15.53 2.08
CA LEU A 47 -2.95 -14.44 2.14
C LEU A 47 -2.12 -14.35 0.87
N THR A 48 -1.74 -15.51 0.32
CA THR A 48 -1.01 -15.62 -0.95
C THR A 48 -1.86 -15.07 -2.09
N LEU A 49 -3.12 -15.49 -2.19
CA LEU A 49 -4.06 -15.05 -3.22
C LEU A 49 -4.35 -13.55 -3.11
N LEU A 50 -4.61 -13.06 -1.90
CA LEU A 50 -4.84 -11.64 -1.63
C LEU A 50 -3.65 -10.78 -2.06
N ALA A 51 -2.44 -11.12 -1.63
CA ALA A 51 -1.24 -10.38 -1.99
C ALA A 51 -1.03 -10.40 -3.51
N ARG A 52 -1.21 -11.56 -4.15
CA ARG A 52 -1.06 -11.69 -5.60
C ARG A 52 -1.99 -10.74 -6.35
N GLN A 53 -3.28 -10.79 -6.02
CA GLN A 53 -4.28 -9.94 -6.68
C GLN A 53 -4.05 -8.45 -6.39
N ALA A 54 -3.71 -8.10 -5.15
CA ALA A 54 -3.51 -6.71 -4.76
C ALA A 54 -2.32 -6.08 -5.51
N PHE A 55 -1.22 -6.80 -5.70
CA PHE A 55 -0.06 -6.28 -6.43
C PHE A 55 -0.25 -6.28 -7.95
N HIS A 56 -1.04 -7.22 -8.49
CA HIS A 56 -1.49 -7.16 -9.88
C HIS A 56 -2.31 -5.87 -10.09
N ASP A 57 -3.40 -5.72 -9.36
CA ASP A 57 -4.31 -4.57 -9.50
C ASP A 57 -3.58 -3.24 -9.30
N ALA A 58 -2.70 -3.15 -8.30
CA ALA A 58 -1.92 -1.94 -8.04
C ALA A 58 -0.91 -1.59 -9.15
N SER A 59 -0.48 -2.57 -9.95
CA SER A 59 0.47 -2.36 -11.04
C SER A 59 -0.21 -1.92 -12.34
N PHE A 60 -1.45 -2.36 -12.57
CA PHE A 60 -2.18 -2.15 -13.82
C PHE A 60 -3.36 -1.17 -13.72
N MET A 61 -3.87 -0.92 -12.52
CA MET A 61 -5.05 -0.09 -12.27
C MET A 61 -4.74 1.05 -11.30
N LEU A 62 -5.53 2.13 -11.40
CA LEU A 62 -5.43 3.30 -10.53
C LEU A 62 -6.80 3.61 -9.92
N ARG A 63 -6.80 4.25 -8.76
CA ARG A 63 -8.04 4.65 -8.09
C ARG A 63 -8.85 5.60 -8.98
N PRO A 64 -10.19 5.44 -9.08
CA PRO A 64 -11.04 6.34 -9.87
C PRO A 64 -10.87 7.81 -9.49
N ALA A 65 -10.75 8.12 -8.19
CA ALA A 65 -10.54 9.48 -7.71
C ALA A 65 -9.23 10.11 -8.23
N HIS A 66 -8.15 9.34 -8.39
CA HIS A 66 -6.92 9.85 -8.97
C HIS A 66 -7.09 10.12 -10.47
N GLN A 67 -7.73 9.21 -11.19
CA GLN A 67 -8.00 9.39 -12.62
C GLN A 67 -8.88 10.61 -12.88
N GLN A 68 -9.89 10.84 -12.03
CA GLN A 68 -10.73 12.02 -12.13
C GLN A 68 -9.92 13.30 -11.93
N GLN A 69 -9.03 13.36 -10.94
CA GLN A 69 -8.14 14.51 -10.75
C GLN A 69 -7.27 14.80 -11.96
N VAL A 70 -6.71 13.76 -12.60
CA VAL A 70 -5.91 13.92 -13.83
C VAL A 70 -6.79 14.38 -15.00
N ALA A 71 -8.01 13.84 -15.12
CA ALA A 71 -8.96 14.25 -16.15
C ALA A 71 -9.45 15.69 -16.00
N ASP A 72 -9.62 16.17 -14.75
CA ASP A 72 -10.07 17.53 -14.47
C ASP A 72 -9.06 18.59 -14.96
N ILE A 73 -7.76 18.27 -15.02
CA ILE A 73 -6.72 19.14 -15.59
C ILE A 73 -7.05 19.53 -17.04
N LEU A 74 -7.66 18.63 -17.82
CA LEU A 74 -8.03 18.89 -19.21
C LEU A 74 -9.13 19.96 -19.35
N ARG A 75 -9.91 20.18 -18.29
CA ARG A 75 -11.05 21.12 -18.24
C ARG A 75 -10.74 22.40 -17.50
N ASP A 76 -9.62 22.46 -16.79
CA ASP A 76 -9.22 23.63 -16.03
C ASP A 76 -8.75 24.76 -16.97
N PRO A 77 -9.42 25.93 -16.99
CA PRO A 77 -9.00 27.06 -17.80
C PRO A 77 -7.66 27.67 -17.34
N GLN A 78 -7.20 27.36 -16.12
CA GLN A 78 -5.90 27.81 -15.59
C GLN A 78 -4.75 26.86 -15.90
N ALA A 79 -5.03 25.63 -16.36
CA ALA A 79 -3.99 24.67 -16.71
C ALA A 79 -3.24 25.09 -17.97
N SER A 80 -1.92 24.96 -17.94
CA SER A 80 -1.10 25.21 -19.12
C SER A 80 -1.30 24.12 -20.17
N GLU A 81 -0.92 24.40 -21.41
CA GLU A 81 -0.95 23.39 -22.48
C GLU A 81 -0.04 22.20 -22.19
N ASN A 82 1.06 22.42 -21.46
CA ASN A 82 1.92 21.35 -21.00
C ASN A 82 1.24 20.46 -19.95
N ASP A 83 0.51 21.06 -18.99
CA ASP A 83 -0.22 20.30 -17.97
C ASP A 83 -1.28 19.40 -18.63
N LYS A 84 -2.04 19.96 -19.59
CA LYS A 84 -3.04 19.20 -20.35
C LYS A 84 -2.41 18.10 -21.18
N TYR A 85 -1.28 18.39 -21.84
CA TYR A 85 -0.55 17.40 -22.63
C TYR A 85 -0.09 16.22 -21.77
N VAL A 86 0.54 16.50 -20.62
CA VAL A 86 1.02 15.49 -19.68
C VAL A 86 -0.15 14.68 -19.09
N ALA A 87 -1.22 15.35 -18.67
CA ALA A 87 -2.43 14.69 -18.16
C ALA A 87 -3.01 13.71 -19.20
N LEU A 88 -3.09 14.12 -20.47
CA LEU A 88 -3.55 13.26 -21.55
C LEU A 88 -2.64 12.02 -21.73
N GLN A 89 -1.32 12.17 -21.60
CA GLN A 89 -0.40 11.02 -21.66
C GLN A 89 -0.63 10.05 -20.49
N PHE A 90 -0.84 10.56 -19.27
CA PHE A 90 -1.13 9.71 -18.11
C PHE A 90 -2.44 8.93 -18.25
N LEU A 91 -3.50 9.57 -18.76
CA LEU A 91 -4.78 8.89 -19.00
C LEU A 91 -4.66 7.81 -20.08
N ARG A 92 -3.93 8.08 -21.18
CA ARG A 92 -3.65 7.09 -22.22
C ARG A 92 -2.81 5.92 -21.71
N ASN A 93 -1.79 6.21 -20.93
CA ASN A 93 -0.96 5.19 -20.29
C ASN A 93 -1.81 4.29 -19.38
N SER A 94 -2.74 4.89 -18.64
CA SER A 94 -3.65 4.15 -17.78
C SER A 94 -4.61 3.25 -18.55
N ASP A 95 -5.17 3.71 -19.68
CA ASP A 95 -6.00 2.88 -20.56
C ASP A 95 -5.22 1.66 -21.08
N ILE A 96 -3.97 1.86 -21.48
CA ILE A 96 -3.10 0.79 -21.96
C ILE A 96 -2.81 -0.19 -20.82
N ALA A 97 -2.46 0.30 -19.63
CA ALA A 97 -2.10 -0.54 -18.50
C ALA A 97 -3.27 -1.39 -17.98
N ALA A 98 -4.49 -0.83 -17.99
CA ALA A 98 -5.70 -1.55 -17.58
C ALA A 98 -6.00 -2.81 -18.42
N LYS A 99 -5.34 -3.00 -19.56
CA LYS A 99 -5.41 -4.22 -20.39
C LYS A 99 -4.59 -5.38 -19.83
N GLY A 100 -3.84 -5.17 -18.74
CA GLY A 100 -3.16 -6.22 -17.98
C GLY A 100 -1.85 -6.75 -18.58
N VAL A 101 -1.31 -6.10 -19.63
CA VAL A 101 -0.09 -6.56 -20.31
C VAL A 101 1.13 -5.72 -19.91
N LEU A 102 1.01 -4.39 -19.97
CA LEU A 102 2.09 -3.45 -19.63
C LEU A 102 1.73 -2.71 -18.35
N PRO A 103 2.61 -2.66 -17.33
CA PRO A 103 2.29 -1.97 -16.09
C PRO A 103 2.22 -0.45 -16.31
N THR A 104 1.57 0.25 -15.39
CA THR A 104 1.42 1.72 -15.42
C THR A 104 2.76 2.46 -15.40
N CYS A 105 3.82 1.85 -14.87
CA CYS A 105 5.15 2.43 -14.75
C CYS A 105 6.22 1.33 -14.93
N GLN A 106 7.38 1.70 -15.49
CA GLN A 106 8.54 0.79 -15.59
C GLN A 106 9.13 0.46 -14.20
N ASP A 107 9.00 1.38 -13.25
CA ASP A 107 9.33 1.13 -11.86
C ASP A 107 8.10 0.60 -11.14
N THR A 108 7.96 -0.73 -11.15
CA THR A 108 6.88 -1.45 -10.47
C THR A 108 7.02 -1.42 -8.94
N GLY A 109 8.11 -0.83 -8.43
CA GLY A 109 8.27 -0.43 -7.03
C GLY A 109 8.63 -1.55 -6.06
N THR A 110 8.86 -1.15 -4.82
CA THR A 110 8.99 -2.07 -3.68
C THR A 110 7.61 -2.48 -3.21
N ALA A 111 7.41 -3.78 -3.00
CA ALA A 111 6.19 -4.32 -2.41
C ALA A 111 6.17 -4.02 -0.90
N ILE A 112 5.18 -3.26 -0.44
CA ILE A 112 4.96 -2.94 0.97
C ILE A 112 3.56 -3.43 1.36
N ILE A 113 3.46 -4.15 2.48
CA ILE A 113 2.21 -4.68 3.01
C ILE A 113 2.11 -4.25 4.48
N VAL A 114 1.04 -3.54 4.80
CA VAL A 114 0.65 -3.24 6.18
C VAL A 114 -0.56 -4.10 6.51
N GLY A 115 -0.39 -5.07 7.39
CA GLY A 115 -1.45 -5.94 7.88
C GLY A 115 -1.88 -5.55 9.30
N LYS A 116 -3.17 -5.52 9.58
CA LYS A 116 -3.75 -5.35 10.92
C LYS A 116 -4.58 -6.58 11.24
N LYS A 117 -4.04 -7.46 12.07
CA LYS A 117 -4.61 -8.76 12.41
C LYS A 117 -5.42 -8.64 13.70
N GLY A 118 -6.73 -8.83 13.58
CA GLY A 118 -7.63 -8.96 14.72
C GLY A 118 -7.21 -10.12 15.63
N GLN A 119 -7.35 -9.93 16.94
CA GLN A 119 -7.04 -10.95 17.96
C GLN A 119 -7.76 -12.28 17.73
N ARG A 120 -8.93 -12.28 17.08
CA ARG A 120 -9.74 -13.46 16.78
C ARG A 120 -9.48 -14.04 15.38
N VAL A 121 -8.42 -13.59 14.70
CA VAL A 121 -8.00 -14.12 13.39
C VAL A 121 -6.84 -15.08 13.55
N TRP A 122 -7.06 -16.36 13.22
CA TRP A 122 -6.06 -17.41 13.33
C TRP A 122 -5.62 -17.88 11.94
N THR A 123 -4.31 -17.72 11.67
CA THR A 123 -3.70 -18.08 10.38
C THR A 123 -2.80 -19.31 10.44
N GLY A 124 -2.49 -19.80 11.65
CA GLY A 124 -1.44 -20.80 11.86
C GLY A 124 -0.02 -20.22 11.88
N GLY A 125 0.15 -18.90 11.69
CA GLY A 125 1.45 -18.23 11.62
C GLY A 125 2.10 -18.31 10.23
N GLY A 126 3.30 -17.76 10.08
CA GLY A 126 3.99 -17.70 8.79
C GLY A 126 3.34 -16.75 7.77
N ASP A 127 2.55 -15.79 8.25
CA ASP A 127 1.81 -14.81 7.44
C ASP A 127 2.72 -14.10 6.45
N GLU A 128 3.93 -13.69 6.88
CA GLU A 128 4.91 -13.01 6.05
C GLU A 128 5.37 -13.86 4.87
N ALA A 129 5.56 -15.16 5.08
CA ALA A 129 5.97 -16.08 4.02
C ALA A 129 4.85 -16.29 2.99
N ALA A 130 3.61 -16.40 3.44
CA ALA A 130 2.44 -16.51 2.57
C ALA A 130 2.21 -15.23 1.74
N LEU A 131 2.31 -14.07 2.38
CA LEU A 131 2.23 -12.77 1.71
C LEU A 131 3.38 -12.58 0.70
N ALA A 132 4.61 -12.89 1.09
CA ALA A 132 5.77 -12.83 0.21
C ALA A 132 5.65 -13.80 -0.98
N ARG A 133 5.01 -14.96 -0.80
CA ARG A 133 4.69 -15.88 -1.91
C ARG A 133 3.76 -15.22 -2.92
N GLY A 134 2.72 -14.52 -2.47
CA GLY A 134 1.80 -13.81 -3.36
C GLY A 134 2.50 -12.70 -4.16
N VAL A 135 3.36 -11.93 -3.49
CA VAL A 135 4.25 -10.94 -4.15
C VAL A 135 5.11 -11.63 -5.20
N TYR A 136 5.84 -12.68 -4.82
CA TYR A 136 6.69 -13.43 -5.74
C TYR A 136 5.92 -13.90 -6.98
N ASN A 137 4.76 -14.54 -6.79
CA ASN A 137 3.95 -15.06 -7.90
C ASN A 137 3.58 -13.94 -8.87
N THR A 138 3.14 -12.79 -8.37
CA THR A 138 2.79 -11.62 -9.20
C THR A 138 3.97 -11.19 -10.07
N TYR A 139 5.15 -11.00 -9.46
CA TYR A 139 6.31 -10.48 -10.17
C TYR A 139 6.90 -11.48 -11.18
N ILE A 140 6.72 -12.78 -10.96
CA ILE A 140 7.16 -13.83 -11.88
C ILE A 140 6.17 -14.07 -13.03
N GLU A 141 4.86 -13.99 -12.74
CA GLU A 141 3.79 -14.30 -13.71
C GLU A 141 3.44 -13.10 -14.59
N ASP A 142 3.47 -11.87 -14.05
CA ASP A 142 3.18 -10.64 -14.77
C ASP A 142 4.44 -10.00 -15.36
N ASN A 143 4.27 -9.12 -16.35
CA ASN A 143 5.38 -8.37 -16.98
C ASN A 143 5.89 -7.21 -16.09
N LEU A 144 6.35 -7.52 -14.88
CA LEU A 144 6.83 -6.55 -13.88
C LEU A 144 8.36 -6.56 -13.77
N ARG A 145 8.93 -5.61 -13.02
CA ARG A 145 10.39 -5.43 -12.90
C ARG A 145 10.93 -5.84 -11.53
N TYR A 146 12.04 -6.59 -11.54
CA TYR A 146 12.81 -6.91 -10.33
C TYR A 146 13.73 -5.75 -9.94
N SER A 147 13.34 -5.00 -8.93
CA SER A 147 13.96 -3.72 -8.56
C SER A 147 14.74 -3.77 -7.24
N GLN A 148 14.74 -4.91 -6.53
CA GLN A 148 15.45 -5.05 -5.25
C GLN A 148 16.84 -5.65 -5.45
N ASN A 149 17.83 -5.03 -4.82
CA ASN A 149 19.20 -5.54 -4.72
C ASN A 149 19.47 -6.01 -3.29
N ALA A 150 20.08 -7.19 -3.15
CA ALA A 150 20.61 -7.67 -1.89
C ALA A 150 22.09 -7.31 -1.78
N ALA A 151 22.47 -6.67 -0.68
CA ALA A 151 23.87 -6.40 -0.37
C ALA A 151 24.55 -7.69 0.13
N LEU A 152 25.59 -8.13 -0.58
CA LEU A 152 26.43 -9.27 -0.19
C LEU A 152 27.56 -8.83 0.74
N ASP A 153 28.09 -7.63 0.49
CA ASP A 153 28.99 -6.89 1.37
C ASP A 153 28.71 -5.38 1.23
N MET A 154 29.57 -4.53 1.77
CA MET A 154 29.40 -3.07 1.73
C MET A 154 29.32 -2.50 0.29
N TYR A 155 29.94 -3.15 -0.69
CA TYR A 155 30.08 -2.61 -2.05
C TYR A 155 29.57 -3.54 -3.15
N LYS A 156 29.32 -4.82 -2.83
CA LYS A 156 28.81 -5.82 -3.76
C LYS A 156 27.34 -6.07 -3.52
N GLU A 157 26.57 -5.95 -4.59
CA GLU A 157 25.15 -6.24 -4.60
C GLU A 157 24.83 -7.26 -5.69
N VAL A 158 23.71 -7.96 -5.50
CA VAL A 158 23.10 -8.80 -6.53
C VAL A 158 21.61 -8.51 -6.59
N ASN A 159 21.05 -8.42 -7.80
CA ASN A 159 19.60 -8.33 -7.96
C ASN A 159 18.97 -9.64 -7.48
N THR A 160 17.88 -9.57 -6.72
CA THR A 160 17.24 -10.77 -6.18
C THR A 160 16.48 -11.58 -7.22
N GLY A 161 16.32 -11.05 -8.44
CA GLY A 161 15.65 -11.71 -9.57
C GLY A 161 14.16 -11.93 -9.40
N THR A 162 13.56 -11.36 -8.34
CA THR A 162 12.19 -11.69 -7.90
C THR A 162 11.43 -10.49 -7.32
N ASN A 163 12.10 -9.34 -7.21
CA ASN A 163 11.64 -8.15 -6.48
C ASN A 163 11.37 -8.35 -4.98
N LEU A 164 11.76 -9.49 -4.40
CA LEU A 164 11.80 -9.69 -2.96
C LEU A 164 13.13 -9.17 -2.36
N PRO A 165 13.20 -8.89 -1.05
CA PRO A 165 12.14 -8.99 -0.05
C PRO A 165 11.06 -7.90 -0.20
N ALA A 166 9.84 -8.21 0.22
CA ALA A 166 8.80 -7.23 0.48
C ALA A 166 8.97 -6.65 1.90
N GLN A 167 8.56 -5.40 2.11
CA GLN A 167 8.38 -4.87 3.46
C GLN A 167 7.00 -5.32 3.97
N ILE A 168 6.98 -6.10 5.05
CA ILE A 168 5.74 -6.66 5.61
C ILE A 168 5.66 -6.28 7.08
N ASP A 169 4.73 -5.38 7.41
CA ASP A 169 4.50 -4.89 8.76
C ASP A 169 3.14 -5.39 9.27
N LEU A 170 3.14 -6.33 10.20
CA LEU A 170 1.93 -6.94 10.77
C LEU A 170 1.68 -6.43 12.19
N TYR A 171 0.53 -5.79 12.39
CA TYR A 171 0.10 -5.21 13.66
C TYR A 171 -0.99 -6.06 14.29
N SER A 172 -0.88 -6.32 15.59
CA SER A 172 -1.97 -6.90 16.38
C SER A 172 -2.98 -5.81 16.74
N VAL A 173 -4.24 -6.06 16.45
CA VAL A 173 -5.37 -5.16 16.77
C VAL A 173 -6.54 -5.96 17.36
N ASP A 174 -7.49 -5.25 17.94
CA ASP A 174 -8.71 -5.89 18.41
C ASP A 174 -9.68 -6.21 17.26
N GLY A 175 -10.48 -7.27 17.42
CA GLY A 175 -11.52 -7.68 16.47
C GLY A 175 -11.28 -9.03 15.77
N ASP A 176 -12.08 -9.29 14.75
CA ASP A 176 -12.20 -10.55 13.99
C ASP A 176 -11.92 -10.39 12.49
N GLU A 177 -11.32 -9.27 12.09
CA GLU A 177 -10.96 -8.99 10.71
C GLU A 177 -9.43 -8.91 10.54
N TYR A 178 -8.95 -9.28 9.36
CA TYR A 178 -7.56 -9.07 8.96
C TYR A 178 -7.52 -8.05 7.82
N LYS A 179 -7.10 -6.81 8.13
CA LYS A 179 -7.12 -5.68 7.19
C LYS A 179 -5.75 -5.46 6.59
N PHE A 180 -5.71 -5.13 5.30
CA PHE A 180 -4.45 -4.93 4.58
C PHE A 180 -4.45 -3.61 3.81
N LEU A 181 -3.28 -2.99 3.76
CA LEU A 181 -2.92 -1.95 2.80
C LEU A 181 -1.68 -2.44 2.03
N CYS A 182 -1.87 -2.74 0.75
CA CYS A 182 -0.78 -3.12 -0.16
C CYS A 182 -0.36 -1.89 -0.97
N ILE A 183 0.94 -1.67 -1.11
CA ILE A 183 1.52 -0.51 -1.79
C ILE A 183 2.66 -0.97 -2.68
N ALA A 184 2.56 -0.69 -3.98
CA ALA A 184 3.68 -0.78 -4.92
C ALA A 184 4.39 0.58 -4.97
N LYS A 185 5.46 0.74 -4.17
CA LYS A 185 6.10 2.04 -3.96
C LYS A 185 7.30 2.23 -4.88
N GLY A 186 7.16 3.05 -5.92
CA GLY A 186 8.26 3.43 -6.80
C GLY A 186 9.37 4.19 -6.06
N GLY A 187 10.63 3.82 -6.32
CA GLY A 187 11.80 4.32 -5.61
C GLY A 187 12.02 5.82 -5.78
N GLY A 188 11.67 6.37 -6.95
CA GLY A 188 11.72 7.81 -7.18
C GLY A 188 10.84 8.61 -6.19
N SER A 189 9.63 8.11 -5.91
CA SER A 189 8.73 8.73 -4.93
C SER A 189 9.12 8.43 -3.48
N ALA A 190 9.72 7.27 -3.21
CA ALA A 190 10.27 6.94 -1.89
C ALA A 190 11.38 7.93 -1.50
N ASN A 191 12.28 8.24 -2.44
CA ASN A 191 13.40 9.18 -2.27
C ASN A 191 12.95 10.65 -2.08
N LYS A 192 11.66 10.95 -2.26
CA LYS A 192 11.06 12.27 -1.98
C LYS A 192 10.37 12.32 -0.61
N THR A 193 10.64 11.35 0.26
CA THR A 193 10.24 11.38 1.67
C THR A 193 11.34 12.05 2.48
N TYR A 194 11.04 13.22 3.06
CA TYR A 194 12.02 14.01 3.80
C TYR A 194 11.64 14.13 5.28
N LEU A 195 12.66 14.15 6.14
CA LEU A 195 12.52 14.41 7.57
C LEU A 195 13.16 15.75 7.91
N TYR A 196 12.37 16.66 8.49
CA TYR A 196 12.84 17.97 8.96
C TYR A 196 12.65 18.05 10.48
N GLN A 197 13.74 18.23 11.21
CA GLN A 197 13.70 18.43 12.66
C GLN A 197 13.50 19.91 12.97
N GLU A 198 12.25 20.28 13.24
CA GLU A 198 11.82 21.66 13.48
C GLU A 198 11.40 21.88 14.94
N THR A 199 11.17 23.12 15.33
CA THR A 199 10.81 23.47 16.72
C THR A 199 9.46 24.18 16.81
N LYS A 200 8.96 24.41 18.03
CA LYS A 200 7.74 25.19 18.28
C LYS A 200 7.74 26.55 17.57
N ALA A 201 8.90 27.15 17.33
CA ALA A 201 9.04 28.43 16.65
C ALA A 201 8.51 28.43 15.20
N LEU A 202 8.41 27.26 14.56
CA LEU A 202 7.86 27.10 13.21
C LEU A 202 6.33 27.21 13.17
N LEU A 203 5.64 26.83 14.25
CA LEU A 203 4.18 26.65 14.30
C LEU A 203 3.43 28.00 14.38
N THR A 204 3.68 28.86 13.40
CA THR A 204 2.96 30.10 13.11
C THR A 204 2.64 30.15 11.62
N PRO A 205 1.47 30.70 11.19
CA PRO A 205 1.05 30.63 9.78
C PRO A 205 2.08 31.18 8.79
N GLY A 206 2.73 32.30 9.13
CA GLY A 206 3.75 32.91 8.26
C GLY A 206 5.01 32.05 8.09
N LYS A 207 5.51 31.45 9.17
CA LYS A 207 6.72 30.63 9.11
C LYS A 207 6.47 29.26 8.49
N LEU A 208 5.34 28.62 8.82
CA LEU A 208 4.96 27.35 8.22
C LEU A 208 4.76 27.49 6.70
N LYS A 209 4.06 28.54 6.26
CA LYS A 209 3.90 28.85 4.82
C LYS A 209 5.24 29.09 4.12
N LYS A 210 6.21 29.71 4.80
CA LYS A 210 7.55 29.93 4.26
C LYS A 210 8.32 28.62 4.10
N LEU A 211 8.18 27.69 5.06
CA LEU A 211 8.77 26.36 4.96
C LEU A 211 8.17 25.57 3.80
N SER A 212 6.84 25.54 3.64
CA SER A 212 6.15 24.79 2.58
C SER A 212 6.42 25.28 1.14
N ARG A 213 7.11 26.43 0.99
CA ARG A 213 7.50 27.01 -0.30
C ARG A 213 8.96 26.77 -0.64
N ARG A 214 9.72 26.13 0.25
CA ARG A 214 11.08 25.66 -0.03
C ARG A 214 11.01 24.36 -0.81
#